data_AF-A0A9Q3PAF3-F1
#
_entry.id   AF-A0A9Q3PAF3-F1
#
_cell.length_a   1.000
_cell.length_b   1.000
_cell.length_c   1.000
_cell.angle_alpha   90.00
_cell.angle_beta   90.00
_cell.angle_gamma   90.00
#
_symmetry.space_group_name_H-M   'P 1'
#
loop_
_entity.id
_entity.type
_entity.pdbx_description
1 polymer ?
#
loop_
_entity_poly.entity_id
_entity_poly.type
_entity_poly.pdbx_seq_one_letter_code
_entity_poly.pdbx_strand_id
1 'polypeptide(L)' 'MERPYPPMLRRPPYPASLETRKEIEKHINELLDMDVIRKIGHNEIVEIITPVLITSKDGKSRMCGDFRALNNYTKADR' A
#
# COMPACT_ATOMS: atom_id res chain seq x y z
N MET A 1 11.74 -19.91 13.32
CA MET A 1 12.14 -18.55 12.88
C MET A 1 11.01 -17.62 13.29
N GLU A 2 11.24 -16.75 14.27
CA GLU A 2 10.29 -15.68 14.59
C GLU A 2 10.20 -14.73 13.41
N ARG A 3 8.98 -14.36 13.00
CA ARG A 3 8.80 -13.34 11.97
C ARG A 3 9.12 -11.98 12.60
N PRO A 4 9.98 -11.15 12.00
CA PRO A 4 10.33 -9.84 12.56
C PRO A 4 9.12 -8.92 12.73
N TYR A 5 8.04 -9.12 11.95
CA TYR A 5 6.85 -8.27 12.01
C TYR A 5 5.61 -9.02 12.54
N PRO A 6 4.79 -8.37 13.39
CA PRO A 6 3.59 -8.98 13.94
C PRO A 6 2.49 -9.16 12.87
N PRO A 7 1.65 -10.21 12.99
CA PRO A 7 0.57 -10.48 12.03
C PRO A 7 -0.41 -9.32 11.80
N MET A 8 -0.57 -8.42 12.78
CA MET A 8 -1.46 -7.25 12.67
C MET A 8 -1.09 -6.29 11.53
N LEU A 9 0.16 -6.33 11.04
CA LEU A 9 0.64 -5.50 9.92
C LEU A 9 0.26 -6.06 8.55
N ARG A 10 -0.40 -7.23 8.47
CA ARG A 10 -0.89 -7.82 7.22
C ARG A 10 -2.35 -7.48 7.01
N ARG A 11 -2.62 -6.22 6.71
CA ARG A 11 -3.98 -5.69 6.56
C ARG A 11 -4.53 -6.06 5.17
N PRO A 12 -5.75 -6.63 5.08
CA PRO A 12 -6.32 -6.99 3.79
C PRO A 12 -6.68 -5.73 2.97
N PRO A 13 -6.73 -5.82 1.63
CA PRO A 13 -7.20 -4.73 0.78
C PRO A 13 -8.64 -4.33 1.13
N TYR A 14 -8.95 -3.04 0.98
CA TYR A 14 -10.33 -2.58 1.10
C TYR A 14 -11.15 -2.95 -0.15
N PRO A 15 -12.46 -3.23 0.01
CA PRO A 15 -13.36 -3.33 -1.14
C PRO A 15 -13.31 -2.05 -1.97
N ALA A 16 -13.22 -2.20 -3.29
CA ALA A 16 -13.13 -1.10 -4.23
C ALA A 16 -14.08 -1.32 -5.42
N SER A 17 -14.74 -0.25 -5.86
CA SER A 17 -15.57 -0.26 -7.07
C SER A 17 -14.70 -0.46 -8.32
N LEU A 18 -15.33 -0.74 -9.47
CA LEU A 18 -14.60 -0.86 -10.74
C LEU A 18 -13.87 0.44 -11.11
N GLU A 19 -14.49 1.60 -10.86
CA GLU A 19 -13.88 2.91 -11.09
C GLU A 19 -12.67 3.13 -10.18
N THR A 20 -12.81 2.85 -8.89
CA THR A 20 -11.70 2.97 -7.93
C THR A 20 -10.54 2.04 -8.29
N ARG A 21 -10.82 0.82 -8.76
CA ARG A 21 -9.77 -0.11 -9.21
C ARG A 21 -9.00 0.42 -10.42
N LYS A 22 -9.68 1.03 -11.39
CA LYS A 22 -9.03 1.66 -12.55
C LYS A 22 -8.11 2.80 -12.14
N GLU A 23 -8.56 3.63 -11.20
CA GLU A 23 -7.71 4.72 -10.66
C GLU A 23 -6.51 4.16 -9.89
N ILE A 24 -6.69 3.13 -9.06
CA ILE A 24 -5.58 2.45 -8.37
C ILE A 24 -4.58 1.90 -9.39
N GLU A 25 -5.05 1.21 -10.42
CA GLU A 25 -4.19 0.63 -11.46
C GLU A 25 -3.42 1.69 -12.23
N LYS A 26 -4.06 2.82 -12.55
CA LYS A 26 -3.39 3.98 -13.14
C LYS A 26 -2.24 4.49 -12.26
N HIS A 27 -2.51 4.75 -10.98
CA HIS A 27 -1.47 5.23 -10.04
C HIS A 27 -0.34 4.21 -9.84
N ILE A 28 -0.65 2.91 -9.80
CA ILE A 28 0.36 1.84 -9.70
C ILE A 28 1.25 1.83 -10.94
N ASN A 29 0.68 1.94 -12.15
CA ASN A 29 1.47 1.95 -13.38
C ASN A 29 2.38 3.18 -13.45
N GLU A 30 1.89 4.37 -13.09
CA GLU A 30 2.73 5.58 -13.01
C GLU A 30 3.91 5.39 -12.03
N LEU A 31 3.68 4.78 -10.87
CA LEU A 31 4.75 4.51 -9.89
C LEU A 31 5.74 3.42 -10.35
N LEU A 32 5.28 2.44 -11.12
CA LEU A 32 6.14 1.43 -11.76
C LEU A 32 7.01 2.06 -12.84
N ASP A 33 6.44 2.92 -13.69
CA ASP A 33 7.15 3.62 -14.76
C ASP A 33 8.21 4.59 -14.20
N MET A 34 7.95 5.17 -13.02
CA MET A 34 8.89 6.02 -12.29
C MET A 34 9.92 5.24 -11.45
N ASP A 35 9.87 3.90 -11.44
CA ASP A 35 10.71 3.03 -10.61
C ASP A 35 10.65 3.33 -9.09
N VAL A 36 9.50 3.85 -8.63
CA VAL A 36 9.25 4.14 -7.20
C VAL A 36 8.81 2.87 -6.46
N ILE A 37 8.09 1.98 -7.15
CA ILE A 37 7.66 0.69 -6.63
C ILE A 37 8.04 -0.41 -7.61
N ARG A 38 8.09 -1.66 -7.13
CA ARG A 38 8.29 -2.84 -7.96
C ARG A 38 7.27 -3.92 -7.64
N LYS A 39 7.07 -4.82 -8.60
CA LYS A 39 6.34 -6.06 -8.35
C LYS A 39 7.19 -6.99 -7.46
N ILE A 40 6.54 -7.59 -6.47
CA ILE A 40 7.13 -8.61 -5.62
C ILE A 40 6.99 -9.97 -6.31
N GLY A 41 8.06 -10.77 -6.32
CA GLY A 41 8.08 -12.11 -6.89
C GLY A 41 7.24 -13.11 -6.08
N HIS A 42 6.77 -14.18 -6.73
CA HIS A 42 5.89 -15.18 -6.11
C HIS A 42 6.46 -15.82 -4.84
N ASN A 43 7.79 -15.98 -4.77
CA ASN A 43 8.49 -16.64 -3.66
C ASN A 43 9.00 -15.67 -2.60
N GLU A 44 8.80 -14.36 -2.78
CA GLU A 44 9.24 -13.38 -1.79
C GLU A 44 8.28 -13.34 -0.59
N ILE A 45 8.85 -13.33 0.60
CA ILE A 45 8.08 -13.25 1.84
C ILE A 45 7.61 -11.81 2.03
N VAL A 46 6.28 -11.60 1.98
CA VAL A 46 5.66 -10.32 2.31
C VAL A 46 5.25 -10.32 3.78
N GLU A 47 5.88 -9.45 4.56
CA GLU A 47 5.63 -9.39 6.00
C GLU A 47 4.64 -8.31 6.42
N ILE A 48 4.57 -7.23 5.64
CA ILE A 48 3.70 -6.07 5.85
C ILE A 48 2.83 -5.89 4.61
N ILE A 49 1.53 -5.67 4.81
CA ILE A 49 0.58 -5.34 3.74
C ILE A 49 -0.21 -4.13 4.18
N THR A 50 -0.11 -3.04 3.41
CA THR A 50 -0.83 -1.80 3.65
C THR A 50 -1.89 -1.60 2.57
N PRO A 51 -3.19 -1.53 2.93
CA PRO A 51 -4.22 -1.24 1.94
C PRO A 51 -4.10 0.21 1.47
N VAL A 52 -4.50 0.43 0.22
CA VAL A 52 -4.55 1.75 -0.40
C VAL A 52 -5.99 2.20 -0.59
N LEU A 53 -6.18 3.52 -0.62
CA LEU A 53 -7.44 4.19 -0.88
C LEU A 53 -7.24 5.28 -1.92
N ILE A 54 -8.27 5.56 -2.72
CA ILE A 54 -8.28 6.73 -3.60
C ILE A 54 -9.01 7.87 -2.90
N THR A 55 -8.39 9.04 -2.92
CA THR A 55 -9.00 10.29 -2.51
C THR A 55 -8.96 11.27 -3.67
N SER A 56 -9.95 12.14 -3.79
CA SER A 56 -9.96 13.20 -4.80
C SER A 56 -9.73 14.54 -4.12
N LYS A 57 -8.80 15.34 -4.65
CA LYS A 57 -8.56 16.71 -4.19
C LYS A 57 -8.07 17.56 -5.35
N ASP A 58 -8.64 18.75 -5.50
CA ASP A 58 -8.32 19.71 -6.56
C ASP A 58 -8.57 19.13 -7.98
N GLY A 59 -9.62 18.33 -8.14
CA GLY A 59 -9.96 17.67 -9.41
C GLY A 59 -9.01 16.52 -9.80
N LYS A 60 -8.11 16.10 -8.91
CA LYS A 60 -7.14 15.02 -9.16
C LYS A 60 -7.32 13.89 -8.16
N SER A 61 -7.25 12.65 -8.64
CA SER A 61 -7.19 11.47 -7.79
C SER A 61 -5.80 11.32 -7.16
N ARG A 62 -5.75 10.81 -5.93
CA ARG A 62 -4.53 10.53 -5.17
C ARG A 62 -4.67 9.16 -4.52
N MET A 63 -3.67 8.31 -4.71
CA MET A 63 -3.56 7.04 -4.01
C MET A 63 -2.85 7.22 -2.66
N CYS A 64 -3.52 6.83 -1.57
CA CYS A 64 -3.02 6.97 -0.20
C CYS A 64 -2.91 5.59 0.46
N GLY A 65 -1.72 5.24 0.95
CA GLY A 65 -1.53 4.04 1.77
C GLY A 65 -1.98 4.26 3.21
N ASP A 66 -2.77 3.34 3.77
CA ASP A 66 -3.15 3.35 5.18
C ASP A 66 -2.03 2.81 6.08
N PHE A 67 -1.03 3.64 6.33
CA PHE A 67 0.12 3.29 7.17
C PHE A 67 -0.15 3.40 8.67
N ARG A 68 -1.39 3.60 9.13
CA ARG A 68 -1.68 3.79 10.57
C ARG A 68 -1.16 2.64 11.44
N ALA A 69 -1.37 1.40 10.99
CA ALA A 69 -0.89 0.22 11.72
C ALA A 69 0.65 0.18 11.80
N LEU A 70 1.32 0.51 10.68
CA LEU A 70 2.77 0.56 10.62
C LEU A 70 3.34 1.71 11.47
N ASN A 71 2.72 2.89 11.40
CA ASN A 71 3.14 4.08 12.15
C ASN A 71 2.97 3.90 13.67
N ASN A 72 1.96 3.14 14.11
CA ASN A 72 1.81 2.78 15.53
C ASN A 72 2.85 1.76 16.01
N TYR A 73 3.32 0.90 15.10
CA TYR A 73 4.33 -0.12 15.42
C TYR A 73 5.76 0.43 15.36
N THR A 74 6.04 1.30 14.39
CA THR A 74 7.36 1.90 14.18
C THR A 74 7.55 3.08 15.13
N LYS A 75 8.78 3.25 15.62
CA LYS A 75 9.17 4.39 16.44
C LYS A 75 10.02 5.31 15.57
N ALA A 76 9.64 6.58 15.49
CA ALA A 76 10.48 7.57 14.83
C ALA A 76 11.82 7.67 15.55
N ASP A 77 12.90 7.71 14.77
CA ASP A 77 14.22 8.03 15.31
C ASP A 77 14.19 9.49 15.79
N ARG A 78 14.66 9.73 17.01
CA ARG A 78 14.57 11.05 17.68
C ARG A 78 15.87 11.80 17.59
#